data_AF-A0A1J3JMB2-F1
#
_entry.id   AF-A0A1J3JMB2-F1
#
_cell.length_a   1.000
_cell.length_b   1.000
_cell.length_c   1.000
_cell.angle_alpha   90.00
_cell.angle_beta   90.00
_cell.angle_gamma   90.00
#
_symmetry.space_group_name_H-M   'P 1'
#
loop_
_entity.id
_entity.type
_entity.pdbx_description
1 polymer ?
#
loop_
_entity_poly.entity_id
_entity_poly.type
_entity_poly.pdbx_seq_one_letter_code
_entity_poly.pdbx_strand_id
1 'polypeptide(L)'
;AAPLNIPIIDLDSLFSGNEDDKKKISEACREFGFFQVINHGVKPELMDAAREAWRNFFNLSVEAKEVHSNSPRTYEGYGSRLGVEKGAILDWND
;
A
#
# COMPACT_ATOMS: atom_id res chain seq x y z
N ALA A 1 -16.76 8.93 -17.97
CA ALA A 1 -16.99 7.57 -17.47
C ALA A 1 -17.74 7.66 -16.14
N ALA A 2 -18.68 6.76 -15.85
CA ALA A 2 -19.23 6.66 -14.50
C ALA A 2 -18.09 6.26 -13.53
N PRO A 3 -18.09 6.75 -12.28
CA PRO A 3 -17.05 6.39 -11.32
C PRO A 3 -17.03 4.88 -11.13
N LEU A 4 -15.83 4.29 -11.22
CA LEU A 4 -15.62 2.89 -10.85
C LEU A 4 -15.92 2.75 -9.37
N ASN A 5 -16.99 2.02 -9.05
CA ASN A 5 -17.39 1.80 -7.67
C ASN A 5 -16.61 0.60 -7.12
N ILE A 6 -15.39 0.85 -6.64
CA ILE A 6 -14.53 -0.19 -6.06
C ILE A 6 -15.25 -0.80 -4.84
N PRO A 7 -15.41 -2.13 -4.77
CA PRO A 7 -16.10 -2.78 -3.66
C PRO A 7 -15.48 -2.44 -2.31
N ILE A 8 -16.34 -2.19 -1.32
CA ILE A 8 -15.95 -2.01 0.09
C ILE A 8 -16.47 -3.22 0.87
N ILE A 9 -15.56 -3.88 1.59
CA ILE A 9 -15.85 -5.07 2.40
C ILE A 9 -15.77 -4.71 3.88
N ASP A 10 -16.83 -5.01 4.62
CA ASP A 10 -16.84 -4.89 6.08
C ASP A 10 -16.33 -6.20 6.70
N LEU A 11 -15.15 -6.15 7.32
CA LEU A 11 -14.55 -7.37 7.90
C LEU A 11 -15.26 -7.83 9.17
N ASP A 12 -15.86 -6.93 9.96
CA ASP A 12 -16.65 -7.34 11.13
C ASP A 12 -17.90 -8.12 10.69
N SER A 13 -18.57 -7.65 9.63
CA SER A 13 -19.73 -8.37 9.04
C SER A 13 -19.32 -9.72 8.46
N LEU A 14 -18.20 -9.77 7.73
CA LEU A 14 -17.63 -10.98 7.18
C LEU A 14 -17.33 -12.02 8.27
N PHE A 15 -16.64 -11.62 9.34
CA PHE A 15 -16.27 -12.51 10.44
C PHE A 15 -17.47 -12.89 11.33
N SER A 16 -18.56 -12.14 11.26
CA SER A 16 -19.85 -12.49 11.88
C SER A 16 -20.63 -13.56 11.08
N GLY A 17 -20.09 -14.05 9.96
CA GLY A 17 -20.68 -15.14 9.17
C GLY A 17 -21.53 -14.68 7.98
N ASN A 18 -21.40 -13.42 7.56
CA ASN A 18 -22.12 -12.93 6.39
C ASN A 18 -21.55 -13.52 5.08
N GLU A 19 -22.32 -14.39 4.42
CA GLU A 19 -21.94 -15.00 3.14
C GLU A 19 -21.93 -14.00 1.99
N ASP A 20 -22.70 -12.90 2.07
CA ASP A 20 -22.73 -11.88 1.02
C ASP A 20 -21.37 -11.19 0.87
N ASP A 21 -20.67 -10.95 1.98
CA ASP A 21 -19.35 -10.32 1.92
C ASP A 21 -18.27 -11.26 1.36
N LYS A 22 -18.40 -12.58 1.59
CA LYS A 22 -17.55 -13.58 0.91
C LYS A 22 -17.78 -13.57 -0.60
N LYS A 23 -19.04 -13.48 -1.02
CA LYS A 23 -19.39 -13.38 -2.45
C LYS A 23 -18.85 -12.09 -3.06
N LYS A 24 -18.99 -10.95 -2.38
CA LYS A 24 -18.42 -9.67 -2.83
C LYS A 24 -16.90 -9.72 -2.96
N ILE A 25 -16.18 -10.34 -2.03
CA ILE A 25 -14.71 -10.54 -2.16
C ILE A 25 -14.41 -11.35 -3.43
N SER A 26 -15.12 -12.46 -3.61
CA SER A 26 -14.95 -13.35 -4.76
C SER A 26 -15.17 -12.64 -6.09
N GLU A 27 -16.21 -11.81 -6.16
CA GLU A 27 -16.55 -10.98 -7.33
C GLU A 27 -15.51 -9.86 -7.53
N ALA A 28 -15.14 -9.14 -6.48
CA ALA A 28 -14.13 -8.09 -6.54
C ALA A 28 -12.78 -8.59 -7.07
N CYS A 29 -12.35 -9.77 -6.62
CA CYS A 29 -11.12 -10.42 -7.10
C CYS A 29 -11.20 -10.80 -8.59
N ARG A 30 -12.36 -11.22 -9.10
CA ARG A 30 -12.55 -11.62 -10.50
C ARG A 30 -12.70 -10.44 -11.45
N GLU A 31 -13.44 -9.42 -11.03
CA GLU A 31 -13.82 -8.30 -11.90
C GLU A 31 -12.83 -7.15 -11.84
N PHE A 32 -12.25 -6.88 -10.67
CA PHE A 32 -11.38 -5.73 -10.44
C PHE A 32 -9.94 -6.12 -10.07
N GLY A 33 -9.76 -7.25 -9.37
CA GLY A 33 -8.49 -7.59 -8.72
C GLY A 33 -8.17 -6.69 -7.52
N PHE A 34 -9.14 -5.90 -7.04
CA PHE A 34 -8.96 -4.91 -5.98
C PHE A 34 -10.27 -4.62 -5.23
N PHE A 35 -10.17 -4.37 -3.92
CA PHE A 35 -11.27 -3.91 -3.06
C PHE A 35 -10.70 -3.16 -1.85
N GLN A 36 -11.56 -2.40 -1.18
CA GLN A 36 -11.23 -1.74 0.09
C GLN A 36 -11.84 -2.53 1.26
N VAL A 37 -11.22 -2.42 2.44
CA VAL A 37 -11.76 -3.01 3.67
C VAL A 37 -12.01 -1.94 4.72
N ILE A 38 -13.09 -2.11 5.49
CA ILE A 38 -13.40 -1.34 6.69
C ILE A 38 -13.58 -2.29 7.88
N ASN A 39 -13.58 -1.75 9.09
CA ASN A 39 -13.68 -2.52 10.34
C ASN A 39 -12.66 -3.67 10.39
N HIS A 40 -11.45 -3.40 9.92
CA HIS A 40 -10.40 -4.41 9.76
C HIS A 40 -9.66 -4.77 11.06
N GLY A 41 -10.13 -4.29 12.23
CA GLY A 41 -9.53 -4.55 13.55
C GLY A 41 -8.21 -3.84 13.84
N VAL A 42 -7.49 -3.34 12.82
CA VAL A 42 -6.29 -2.50 13.03
C VAL A 42 -6.66 -1.17 13.68
N LYS A 43 -6.03 -0.86 14.82
CA LYS A 43 -6.24 0.36 15.59
C LYS A 43 -5.90 1.62 14.77
N PRO A 44 -6.76 2.66 14.75
CA PRO A 44 -6.47 3.91 14.03
C PRO A 44 -5.14 4.55 14.44
N GLU A 45 -4.79 4.50 15.72
CA GLU A 45 -3.57 5.11 16.24
C GLU A 45 -2.30 4.47 15.67
N LEU A 46 -2.34 3.17 15.37
CA LEU A 46 -1.22 2.47 14.72
C LEU A 46 -1.06 2.92 13.26
N MET A 47 -2.18 3.11 12.56
CA MET A 47 -2.15 3.60 11.18
C MET A 47 -1.62 5.03 11.12
N ASP A 48 -1.97 5.87 12.08
CA ASP A 48 -1.48 7.25 12.18
C ASP A 48 0.02 7.28 12.50
N ALA A 49 0.47 6.48 13.47
CA ALA A 49 1.88 6.36 13.81
C ALA A 49 2.71 5.85 12.61
N ALA A 50 2.20 4.89 11.83
CA ALA A 50 2.88 4.41 10.62
C ALA A 50 3.02 5.51 9.56
N ARG A 51 1.97 6.32 9.33
CA ARG A 51 2.03 7.47 8.41
C ARG A 51 2.98 8.55 8.90
N GLU A 52 3.01 8.81 10.21
CA GLU A 52 3.92 9.77 10.81
C GLU A 52 5.37 9.32 10.68
N ALA A 53 5.67 8.05 10.99
CA ALA A 53 7.01 7.48 10.81
C ALA A 53 7.50 7.62 9.37
N TRP A 54 6.65 7.29 8.39
CA TRP A 54 6.95 7.48 6.97
C TRP A 54 7.26 8.94 6.64
N ARG A 55 6.40 9.89 7.01
CA ARG A 55 6.62 11.33 6.76
C ARG A 55 7.90 11.84 7.42
N ASN A 56 8.15 11.44 8.67
CA ASN A 56 9.33 11.86 9.40
C ASN A 56 10.61 11.38 8.74
N PHE A 57 10.64 10.13 8.24
CA PHE A 57 11.79 9.60 7.50
C PHE A 57 12.04 10.40 6.21
N PHE A 58 11.02 10.66 5.40
CA PHE A 58 11.19 11.37 4.13
C PHE A 58 11.52 12.87 4.29
N ASN A 59 11.19 13.46 5.45
CA ASN A 59 11.59 14.81 5.86
C ASN A 59 13.05 14.92 6.35
N LEU A 60 13.77 13.81 6.55
CA LEU A 60 15.20 13.84 6.87
C LEU A 60 16.01 14.36 5.67
N SER A 61 17.25 14.79 5.94
CA SER A 61 18.18 15.17 4.87
C SER A 61 18.48 13.96 3.97
N VAL A 62 18.87 14.24 2.73
CA VAL A 62 19.20 13.18 1.76
C VAL A 62 20.33 12.31 2.30
N GLU A 63 21.37 12.91 2.89
CA GLU A 63 22.51 12.18 3.44
C GLU A 63 22.10 11.22 4.56
N ALA A 64 21.16 11.63 5.42
CA ALA A 64 20.63 10.78 6.48
C ALA A 64 19.80 9.62 5.92
N LYS A 65 19.01 9.85 4.86
CA LYS A 65 18.25 8.78 4.18
C LYS A 65 19.18 7.81 3.46
N GLU A 66 20.25 8.32 2.84
CA GLU A 66 21.23 7.53 2.09
C GLU A 66 22.07 6.58 2.96
N VAL A 67 22.15 6.79 4.28
CA VAL A 67 22.68 5.79 5.22
C VAL A 67 21.91 4.47 5.12
N HIS A 68 20.64 4.53 4.74
CA HIS A 68 19.76 3.38 4.51
C HIS A 68 19.62 3.03 3.04
N SER A 69 20.54 3.45 2.17
CA SER A 69 20.46 3.17 0.73
C SER A 69 20.32 1.68 0.44
N ASN A 70 19.57 1.39 -0.62
CA ASN A 70 19.35 0.04 -1.07
C ASN A 70 20.68 -0.65 -1.50
N SER A 71 20.74 -1.98 -1.38
CA SER A 71 21.91 -2.80 -1.72
C SER A 71 21.53 -3.93 -2.68
N PRO A 72 22.32 -4.29 -3.70
CA PRO A 72 22.00 -5.41 -4.60
C PRO A 72 21.77 -6.76 -3.90
N ARG A 73 22.10 -6.88 -2.60
CA ARG A 73 21.96 -8.10 -1.81
C ARG A 73 20.54 -8.33 -1.26
N THR A 74 19.75 -7.27 -1.04
CA THR A 74 18.41 -7.37 -0.43
C THR A 74 17.42 -6.44 -1.14
N TYR A 75 16.12 -6.65 -0.97
CA TYR A 75 15.08 -5.76 -1.52
C TYR A 75 14.81 -4.52 -0.66
N GLU A 76 15.57 -4.34 0.41
CA GLU A 76 15.38 -3.27 1.38
C GLU A 76 16.20 -2.03 1.02
N GLY A 77 15.88 -0.92 1.68
CA GLY A 77 16.62 0.35 1.63
C GLY A 77 16.00 1.44 0.77
N TYR A 78 16.51 2.65 0.96
CA TYR A 78 16.11 3.89 0.30
C TYR A 78 16.68 4.01 -1.12
N GLY A 79 15.89 4.58 -2.03
CA GLY A 79 16.27 4.84 -3.43
C GLY A 79 15.58 3.90 -4.42
N SER A 80 15.22 4.45 -5.59
CA SER A 80 14.61 3.68 -6.69
C SER A 80 15.57 2.66 -7.27
N ARG A 81 15.05 1.49 -7.61
CA ARG A 81 15.78 0.43 -8.34
C ARG A 81 15.44 0.39 -9.82
N LEU A 82 14.48 1.20 -10.25
CA LEU A 82 14.06 1.26 -11.64
C LEU A 82 15.04 2.11 -12.44
N GLY A 83 15.43 1.62 -13.62
CA GLY A 83 16.15 2.41 -14.62
C GLY A 83 17.63 2.69 -14.33
N VAL A 84 18.40 1.65 -14.01
CA VAL A 84 19.89 1.73 -14.01
C VAL A 84 20.47 1.90 -15.43
N GLU A 85 19.65 1.73 -16.47
CA GLU A 85 20.06 1.87 -17.87
C GLU A 85 19.72 3.26 -18.43
N LYS A 86 20.63 3.79 -19.26
CA LYS A 86 20.43 5.07 -19.92
C LYS A 86 19.21 5.02 -20.85
N GLY A 87 18.22 5.87 -20.59
CA GLY A 87 16.99 5.96 -21.39
C GLY A 87 15.80 5.20 -20.81
N ALA A 88 15.96 4.56 -19.64
CA ALA A 88 14.84 3.96 -18.93
C ALA A 88 13.80 5.01 -18.52
N ILE A 89 12.52 4.63 -18.57
CA ILE A 89 11.42 5.42 -18.03
C ILE A 89 11.46 5.25 -16.51
N LEU A 90 11.54 6.36 -15.79
CA LEU A 90 11.56 6.40 -14.33
C LEU A 90 10.18 6.83 -13.82
N ASP A 91 9.76 6.23 -12.72
CA ASP A 91 8.59 6.68 -11.98
C ASP A 91 8.90 7.97 -11.21
N TRP A 92 7.90 8.83 -11.06
CA TRP A 92 7.99 10.00 -10.18
C TRP A 92 7.59 9.61 -8.76
N ASN A 93 8.48 8.90 -8.08
CA ASN A 93 8.33 8.43 -6.72
C ASN A 93 9.68 8.39 -6.00
N ASP A 94 9.62 8.39 -4.67
CA ASP A 94 10.71 7.98 -3.79
C ASP A 94 10.25 6.82 -2.89
#